data_AF-A0A9E5IKA7-F1
#
_entry.id   AF-A0A9E5IKA7-F1
#
_cell.length_a   1.000
_cell.length_b   1.000
_cell.length_c   1.000
_cell.angle_alpha   90.00
_cell.angle_beta   90.00
_cell.angle_gamma   90.00
#
_symmetry.space_group_name_H-M   'P 1'
#
loop_
_entity.id
_entity.type
_entity.pdbx_description
1 polymer ?
#
loop_
_entity_poly.entity_id
_entity_poly.type
_entity_poly.pdbx_seq_one_letter_code
_entity_poly.pdbx_strand_id
1 'polypeptide(L)' 'LAGATVVGMTGCPEVSLAREAGIPYATIALIVNPAAGLSEKEITVDDINAALDLGREKTLSIIAGALPALSS' A
#
# COMPACT_ATOMS: atom_id res chain seq x y z
N LEU A 1 12.22 -2.74 13.24
CA LEU A 1 12.22 -2.79 11.76
C LEU A 1 13.59 -2.31 11.29
N ALA A 2 14.20 -2.92 10.26
CA ALA A 2 15.52 -2.52 9.76
C ALA A 2 15.48 -1.17 9.01
N GLY A 3 14.97 -0.12 9.67
CA GLY A 3 14.69 1.20 9.08
C GLY A 3 13.38 1.30 8.28
N ALA A 4 12.63 0.22 8.10
CA ALA A 4 11.37 0.26 7.35
C ALA A 4 10.23 0.93 8.14
N THR A 5 9.45 1.78 7.47
CA THR A 5 8.23 2.41 8.01
C THR A 5 6.98 1.56 7.78
N VAL A 6 6.96 0.78 6.69
CA VAL A 6 5.85 -0.10 6.28
C VAL A 6 6.43 -1.44 5.84
N VAL A 7 5.69 -2.52 6.10
CA VAL A 7 6.04 -3.88 5.66
C VAL A 7 4.83 -4.53 4.99
N GLY A 8 5.08 -5.31 3.94
CA GLY A 8 4.07 -6.04 3.19
C GLY A 8 4.70 -7.19 2.41
N MET A 9 3.87 -7.99 1.74
CA MET A 9 4.30 -9.17 0.98
C MET A 9 4.31 -8.94 -0.55
N THR A 10 4.08 -7.71 -0.99
CA THR A 10 3.97 -7.33 -2.41
C THR A 10 4.74 -6.03 -2.70
N GLY A 11 4.90 -5.68 -3.97
CA GLY A 11 5.47 -4.41 -4.46
C GLY A 11 6.97 -4.47 -4.78
N CYS A 12 7.77 -5.22 -4.02
CA CYS A 12 9.23 -5.28 -4.24
C CYS A 12 9.62 -5.99 -5.56
N PRO A 13 9.07 -7.16 -5.91
CA PRO A 13 9.28 -7.75 -7.23
C PRO A 13 8.75 -6.86 -8.37
N GLU A 14 7.58 -6.25 -8.20
CA GLU A 14 6.88 -5.49 -9.23
C GLU A 14 7.59 -4.18 -9.57
N VAL A 15 8.09 -3.44 -8.58
CA VAL A 15 8.85 -2.20 -8.82
C VAL A 15 10.18 -2.49 -9.53
N SER A 16 10.79 -3.63 -9.24
CA SER A 16 12.03 -4.05 -9.88
C SER A 16 11.79 -4.33 -11.37
N LEU A 17 10.73 -5.08 -11.69
CA LEU A 17 10.33 -5.37 -13.07
C LEU A 17 9.86 -4.12 -13.84
N ALA A 18 9.10 -3.22 -13.20
CA ALA A 18 8.69 -1.96 -13.82
C ALA A 18 9.90 -1.10 -14.22
N ARG A 19 10.91 -1.04 -13.36
CA ARG A 19 12.17 -0.35 -13.65
C ARG A 19 12.92 -1.00 -14.82
N GLU A 20 12.98 -2.33 -14.87
CA GLU A 20 13.60 -3.07 -15.99
C GLU A 20 12.88 -2.82 -17.32
N ALA A 21 11.55 -2.73 -17.29
CA ALA A 21 10.72 -2.48 -18.46
C ALA A 21 10.62 -0.99 -18.85
N GLY A 22 11.22 -0.07 -18.09
CA GLY A 22 11.12 1.37 -18.33
C GLY A 22 9.72 1.95 -18.09
N ILE A 23 8.91 1.29 -17.24
CA ILE A 23 7.54 1.69 -16.93
C ILE A 23 7.54 2.59 -15.68
N PRO A 24 7.00 3.83 -15.73
CA PRO A 24 6.81 4.65 -14.55
C PRO A 24 5.96 3.92 -13.49
N TYR A 25 6.42 3.92 -12.24
CA TYR A 25 5.79 3.16 -11.16
C TYR A 25 5.61 4.03 -9.91
N ALA A 26 4.41 3.99 -9.33
CA ALA A 26 4.08 4.61 -8.06
C ALA A 26 3.17 3.68 -7.26
N THR A 27 3.25 3.74 -5.93
CA THR A 27 2.45 2.89 -5.04
C THR A 27 1.85 3.70 -3.90
N ILE A 28 0.62 3.34 -3.52
CA ILE A 28 0.00 3.76 -2.27
C ILE A 28 -0.13 2.51 -1.40
N ALA A 29 0.54 2.49 -0.25
CA ALA A 29 0.43 1.41 0.72
C ALA A 29 -0.62 1.77 1.78
N LEU A 30 -1.72 1.03 1.81
CA LEU A 30 -2.75 1.20 2.84
C LEU A 30 -2.32 0.46 4.11
N ILE A 31 -2.25 1.18 5.23
CA ILE A 31 -1.90 0.60 6.53
C ILE A 31 -3.13 -0.10 7.09
N VAL A 32 -3.07 -1.43 7.14
CA VAL A 32 -4.18 -2.28 7.62
C VAL A 32 -4.00 -2.75 9.06
N ASN A 33 -2.76 -2.74 9.56
CA ASN A 33 -2.46 -3.05 10.96
C ASN A 33 -1.04 -2.56 11.35
N PRO A 34 -0.76 -2.40 12.65
CA PRO A 34 0.60 -2.31 13.16
C PRO A 34 1.36 -3.62 12.88
N ALA A 35 2.67 -3.52 12.57
CA ALA A 35 3.49 -4.72 12.38
C ALA A 35 3.53 -5.60 13.63
N ALA A 36 3.81 -6.89 13.47
CA ALA A 36 3.92 -7.83 14.58
C ALA A 36 4.89 -7.31 15.66
N GLY A 37 4.44 -7.33 16.92
CA GLY A 37 5.20 -6.80 18.06
C GLY A 37 5.10 -5.29 18.27
N LEU A 38 4.31 -4.55 17.47
CA LEU A 38 4.04 -3.12 17.67
C LEU A 38 2.68 -2.83 18.34
N SER A 39 1.92 -3.88 18.68
CA SER A 39 0.65 -3.80 19.40
C SER A 39 0.43 -5.08 20.21
N GLU A 40 -0.36 -4.99 21.27
CA GLU A 40 -0.82 -6.15 22.06
C GLU A 40 -2.06 -6.82 21.46
N LYS A 41 -2.69 -6.21 20.43
CA LYS A 41 -3.86 -6.77 19.76
C LYS A 41 -3.45 -7.88 18.78
N GLU A 42 -4.20 -8.98 18.77
CA GLU A 42 -4.09 -10.01 17.74
C GLU A 42 -4.40 -9.44 16.35
N ILE A 43 -3.62 -9.83 15.35
CA ILE A 43 -3.83 -9.43 13.96
C ILE A 43 -4.78 -10.45 13.32
N THR A 44 -6.02 -10.04 13.06
CA THR A 44 -7.03 -10.90 12.42
C THR A 44 -7.28 -10.48 10.97
N VAL A 45 -7.70 -11.44 10.14
CA VAL A 45 -8.06 -11.17 8.74
C VAL A 45 -9.30 -10.27 8.65
N ASP A 46 -10.23 -10.41 9.60
CA ASP A 46 -11.45 -9.58 9.66
C ASP A 46 -11.12 -8.11 9.94
N ASP A 47 -10.20 -7.84 10.88
CA ASP A 47 -9.72 -6.48 11.14
C ASP A 47 -9.00 -5.89 9.92
N ILE A 48 -8.20 -6.71 9.22
CA ILE A 48 -7.51 -6.29 8.00
C ILE A 48 -8.53 -5.92 6.91
N ASN A 49 -9.54 -6.75 6.69
CA ASN A 49 -10.59 -6.49 5.70
C ASN A 49 -11.38 -5.22 6.04
N ALA A 50 -11.73 -5.01 7.32
CA ALA A 50 -12.40 -3.80 7.76
C ALA A 50 -11.56 -2.54 7.52
N ALA A 51 -10.25 -2.60 7.77
CA ALA A 51 -9.33 -1.50 7.49
C ALA A 51 -9.18 -1.23 5.98
N LEU A 52 -9.15 -2.29 5.16
CA LEU A 52 -9.15 -2.19 3.70
C LEU A 52 -10.41 -1.48 3.19
N ASP A 53 -11.58 -1.89 3.65
CA ASP A 53 -12.86 -1.29 3.25
C ASP A 53 -12.94 0.19 3.64
N LEU A 54 -12.48 0.54 4.85
CA LEU A 54 -12.41 1.92 5.32
C LEU A 54 -11.48 2.80 4.46
N GLY A 55 -10.34 2.24 4.03
CA GLY A 55 -9.34 2.97 3.24
C GLY A 55 -9.60 2.99 1.74
N ARG A 56 -10.50 2.14 1.24
CA ARG A 56 -10.71 1.90 -0.20
C ARG A 56 -11.15 3.15 -0.94
N GLU A 57 -12.22 3.81 -0.49
CA GLU A 57 -12.81 4.95 -1.18
C GLU A 57 -11.80 6.11 -1.30
N LYS A 58 -11.12 6.42 -0.20
CA LYS A 58 -10.09 7.48 -0.17
C LYS A 58 -8.92 7.16 -1.10
N THR A 59 -8.48 5.89 -1.12
CA THR A 59 -7.40 5.46 -2.02
C THR A 59 -7.79 5.64 -3.48
N LEU A 60 -8.99 5.23 -3.87
CA LEU A 60 -9.52 5.42 -5.23
C LEU A 60 -9.67 6.90 -5.59
N SER A 61 -10.13 7.73 -4.65
CA SER A 61 -10.25 9.18 -4.85
C SER A 61 -8.89 9.84 -5.12
N ILE A 62 -7.85 9.46 -4.36
CA ILE A 62 -6.49 9.97 -4.58
C ILE A 62 -5.97 9.56 -5.96
N ILE A 63 -6.14 8.30 -6.35
CA ILE A 63 -5.71 7.81 -7.66
C ILE A 63 -6.45 8.57 -8.77
N ALA A 64 -7.78 8.66 -8.68
CA ALA A 64 -8.59 9.38 -9.66
C ALA A 64 -8.21 10.86 -9.78
N GLY A 65 -7.92 11.52 -8.66
CA GLY A 65 -7.46 12.91 -8.64
C GLY A 65 -6.04 13.11 -9.19
N ALA A 66 -5.17 12.09 -9.09
CA ALA A 66 -3.81 12.14 -9.62
C ALA A 66 -3.74 11.88 -11.13
N LEU A 67 -4.67 11.11 -11.70
CA LEU A 67 -4.67 10.73 -13.12
C LEU A 67 -4.52 11.90 -14.09
N PRO A 68 -5.25 13.03 -13.96
CA PRO A 68 -5.11 14.16 -14.87
C PRO A 68 -3.70 14.77 -14.90
N ALA A 69 -3.00 14.75 -13.75
CA ALA A 69 -1.64 15.26 -13.63
C ALA A 69 -0.57 14.29 -14.18
N LEU A 70 -0.94 13.03 -14.41
CA LEU A 70 -0.06 11.98 -14.95
C LEU A 70 -0.29 11.74 -16.44
N SER A 71 -1.40 12.23 -17.01
CA SER A 71 -1.77 12.09 -18.43
C SER A 71 -1.18 13.19 -19.35
N SER A 72 -0.45 14.15 -18.79
CA SER A 72 0.21 15.27 -19.49
C SER A 72 1.70 15.04 -19.63
#